data_AF-A0A2V2Q6I6-F1
#
_entry.id   AF-A0A2V2Q6I6-F1
#
_cell.length_a   1.000
_cell.length_b   1.000
_cell.length_c   1.000
_cell.angle_alpha   90.00
_cell.angle_beta   90.00
_cell.angle_gamma   90.00
#
_symmetry.space_group_name_H-M   'P 1'
#
loop_
_entity.id
_entity.type
_entity.pdbx_description
1 polymer ?
#
loop_
_entity_poly.entity_id
_entity_poly.type
_entity_poly.pdbx_seq_one_letter_code
_entity_poly.pdbx_strand_id
1 'polypeptide(L)'
;MPIPSRAALVDHLVRTRIAGDVATPRDNNLSHYRKLANGDRHYWLGLELGDRWTDEQDVLAVMAERCGVNDDPAHRAGQDTIDPELTVDALERMAARLRKAAGARERVLFATGHPGGLLDV
;
A
#
# COMPACT_ATOMS: atom_id res chain seq x y z
N MET A 1 21.18 15.36 -3.67
CA MET A 1 20.66 15.58 -2.31
C MET A 1 21.15 14.46 -1.40
N PRO A 2 21.48 14.73 -0.13
CA PRO A 2 21.83 13.67 0.81
C PRO A 2 20.63 12.72 1.03
N ILE A 3 20.91 11.46 1.36
CA ILE A 3 19.87 10.48 1.71
C ILE A 3 19.16 10.97 2.98
N PRO A 4 17.81 11.05 2.99
CA PRO A 4 17.09 11.50 4.18
C PRO A 4 17.28 10.51 5.34
N SER A 5 17.28 11.03 6.57
CA SER A 5 17.13 10.17 7.75
C SER A 5 15.74 9.56 7.80
N ARG A 6 15.57 8.49 8.58
CA ARG A 6 14.25 7.88 8.82
C ARG A 6 13.22 8.91 9.28
N ALA A 7 13.56 9.70 10.30
CA ALA A 7 12.67 10.73 10.82
C ALA A 7 12.31 11.78 9.75
N ALA A 8 13.27 12.20 8.91
CA ALA A 8 12.99 13.13 7.82
C ALA A 8 12.08 12.53 6.74
N LEU A 9 12.20 11.23 6.47
CA LEU A 9 11.34 10.51 5.54
C LEU A 9 9.91 10.36 6.09
N VAL A 10 9.76 9.93 7.35
CA VAL A 10 8.46 9.85 8.04
C VAL A 10 7.75 11.20 8.02
N ASP A 11 8.45 12.26 8.43
CA ASP A 11 7.91 13.62 8.43
C ASP A 11 7.52 14.07 7.01
N HIS A 12 8.31 13.74 5.99
CA HIS A 12 7.93 14.03 4.60
C HIS A 12 6.66 13.29 4.17
N LEU A 13 6.53 11.99 4.47
CA LEU A 13 5.37 11.18 4.09
C LEU A 13 4.08 11.74 4.71
N VAL A 14 4.13 12.14 5.98
CA VAL A 14 2.99 12.74 6.69
C VAL A 14 2.67 14.13 6.15
N ARG A 15 3.65 15.02 6.06
CA ARG A 15 3.43 16.39 5.58
C ARG A 15 2.89 16.45 4.15
N THR A 16 3.23 15.48 3.32
CA THR A 16 2.76 15.37 1.92
C THR A 16 1.52 14.49 1.76
N ARG A 17 0.99 13.92 2.85
CA ARG A 17 -0.19 13.03 2.86
C ARG A 17 -0.04 11.79 1.98
N ILE A 18 1.19 11.30 1.80
CA ILE A 18 1.46 9.98 1.25
C ILE A 18 1.15 8.91 2.31
N ALA A 19 1.45 9.21 3.58
CA ALA A 19 1.05 8.44 4.76
C ALA A 19 0.52 9.40 5.85
N GLY A 20 0.10 8.86 6.99
CA GLY A 20 -0.73 9.59 7.96
C GLY A 20 -2.17 9.67 7.45
N ASP A 21 -2.81 10.83 7.61
CA ASP A 21 -4.12 11.13 7.04
C ASP A 21 -4.01 11.28 5.50
N VAL A 22 -4.40 10.22 4.77
CA VAL A 22 -4.34 10.20 3.30
C VAL A 22 -5.62 10.74 2.70
N ALA A 23 -5.61 11.21 1.45
CA ALA A 23 -6.79 11.82 0.83
C ALA A 23 -7.96 10.86 0.61
N THR A 24 -7.71 9.55 0.53
CA THR A 24 -8.75 8.55 0.28
C THR A 24 -9.67 8.38 1.49
N PRO A 25 -11.01 8.53 1.33
CA PRO A 25 -11.96 8.31 2.42
C PRO A 25 -12.07 6.84 2.84
N ARG A 26 -12.43 6.62 4.11
CA ARG A 26 -12.60 5.29 4.72
C ARG A 26 -13.67 4.45 4.02
N ASP A 27 -14.83 5.03 3.72
CA ASP A 27 -15.94 4.35 3.03
C ASP A 27 -15.54 3.89 1.61
N ASN A 28 -14.71 4.68 0.93
CA ASN A 28 -14.16 4.30 -0.37
C ASN A 28 -13.20 3.10 -0.25
N ASN A 29 -12.30 3.09 0.73
CA ASN A 29 -11.40 1.95 0.95
C ASN A 29 -12.17 0.67 1.31
N LEU A 30 -13.15 0.74 2.23
CA LEU A 30 -14.01 -0.41 2.56
C LEU A 30 -14.78 -0.93 1.34
N SER A 31 -15.28 -0.03 0.48
CA SER A 31 -15.89 -0.41 -0.80
C SER A 31 -14.94 -1.21 -1.68
N HIS A 32 -13.68 -0.79 -1.78
CA HIS A 32 -12.64 -1.49 -2.56
C HIS A 32 -12.30 -2.85 -1.95
N TYR A 33 -12.17 -2.94 -0.62
CA TYR A 33 -11.92 -4.20 0.08
C TYR A 33 -13.04 -5.22 -0.20
N ARG A 34 -14.29 -4.77 -0.13
CA ARG A 34 -15.47 -5.60 -0.42
C ARG A 34 -15.49 -6.09 -1.87
N LYS A 35 -15.23 -5.21 -2.85
CA LYS A 35 -15.21 -5.59 -4.27
C LYS A 35 -14.09 -6.60 -4.56
N LEU A 36 -12.93 -6.39 -3.97
CA LEU A 36 -11.81 -7.32 -4.07
C LEU A 36 -12.17 -8.71 -3.52
N ALA A 37 -12.73 -8.76 -2.30
CA ALA A 37 -13.11 -10.02 -1.64
C ALA A 37 -14.23 -10.75 -2.39
N ASN A 38 -15.18 -10.02 -2.98
CA ASN A 38 -16.28 -10.58 -3.77
C ASN A 38 -15.88 -10.97 -5.21
N GLY A 39 -14.58 -10.95 -5.55
CA GLY A 39 -14.09 -11.45 -6.84
C GLY A 39 -14.25 -10.49 -8.01
N ASP A 40 -14.42 -9.18 -7.77
CA ASP A 40 -14.38 -8.20 -8.86
C ASP A 40 -12.97 -8.13 -9.46
N ARG A 41 -12.82 -8.69 -10.67
CA ARG A 41 -11.52 -8.79 -11.36
C ARG A 41 -10.88 -7.44 -11.66
N HIS A 42 -11.66 -6.35 -11.71
CA HIS A 42 -11.08 -5.02 -11.84
C HIS A 42 -10.22 -4.66 -10.62
N TYR A 43 -10.65 -5.08 -9.42
CA TYR A 43 -9.98 -4.81 -8.15
C TYR A 43 -8.89 -5.83 -7.80
N TRP A 44 -8.71 -6.86 -8.62
CA TRP A 44 -7.61 -7.83 -8.47
C TRP A 44 -6.30 -7.33 -9.09
N LEU A 45 -6.34 -6.20 -9.82
CA LEU A 45 -5.16 -5.54 -10.37
C LEU A 45 -4.28 -6.49 -11.23
N GLY A 46 -4.93 -7.42 -11.93
CA GLY A 46 -4.25 -8.42 -12.79
C GLY A 46 -3.63 -9.60 -12.05
N LEU A 47 -3.86 -9.74 -10.75
CA LEU A 47 -3.42 -10.90 -9.95
C LEU A 47 -4.49 -11.99 -9.92
N GLU A 48 -4.07 -13.24 -9.73
CA GLU A 48 -4.96 -14.36 -9.43
C GLU A 48 -4.92 -14.65 -7.93
N LEU A 49 -6.00 -14.31 -7.22
CA LEU A 49 -6.05 -14.35 -5.76
C LEU A 49 -6.76 -15.60 -5.20
N GLY A 50 -7.47 -16.34 -6.06
CA GLY A 50 -8.23 -17.53 -5.67
C GLY A 50 -9.27 -17.24 -4.58
N ASP A 51 -9.52 -18.22 -3.72
CA ASP A 51 -10.51 -18.13 -2.63
C ASP A 51 -9.87 -17.63 -1.32
N ARG A 52 -8.85 -16.77 -1.40
CA ARG A 52 -8.07 -16.33 -0.24
C ARG A 52 -8.90 -15.56 0.79
N TRP A 53 -9.91 -14.83 0.33
CA TRP A 53 -10.72 -13.93 1.14
C TRP A 53 -12.20 -14.14 0.83
N THR A 54 -13.01 -14.10 1.87
CA THR A 54 -14.45 -14.36 1.81
C THR A 54 -15.29 -13.10 2.04
N ASP A 55 -14.74 -12.11 2.73
CA ASP A 55 -15.39 -10.81 2.93
C ASP A 55 -14.40 -9.64 3.08
N GLU A 56 -14.94 -8.44 3.26
CA GLU A 56 -14.16 -7.21 3.41
C GLU A 56 -13.28 -7.17 4.67
N GLN A 57 -13.63 -7.92 5.72
CA GLN A 57 -12.92 -7.96 7.00
C GLN A 57 -11.61 -8.74 6.87
N ASP A 58 -11.61 -9.80 6.05
CA ASP A 58 -10.38 -10.51 5.72
C ASP A 58 -9.34 -9.59 5.05
N VAL A 59 -9.81 -8.71 4.17
CA VAL A 59 -8.96 -7.72 3.51
C VAL A 59 -8.57 -6.60 4.49
N LEU A 60 -9.50 -6.12 5.32
CA LEU A 60 -9.22 -5.11 6.35
C LEU A 60 -8.12 -5.59 7.32
N ALA A 61 -8.15 -6.84 7.74
CA ALA A 61 -7.12 -7.41 8.61
C ALA A 61 -5.73 -7.33 7.98
N VAL A 62 -5.61 -7.62 6.67
CA VAL A 62 -4.34 -7.50 5.94
C VAL A 62 -3.92 -6.03 5.84
N MET A 63 -4.85 -5.12 5.58
CA MET A 63 -4.56 -3.69 5.49
C MET A 63 -4.17 -3.09 6.84
N ALA A 64 -4.76 -3.55 7.94
CA ALA A 64 -4.36 -3.17 9.29
C ALA A 64 -2.94 -3.69 9.60
N GLU A 65 -2.65 -4.96 9.32
CA GLU A 65 -1.33 -5.57 9.54
C GLU A 65 -0.23 -4.90 8.70
N ARG A 66 -0.50 -4.64 7.41
CA ARG A 66 0.52 -4.23 6.43
C ARG A 66 0.62 -2.73 6.24
N CYS A 67 -0.49 -2.02 6.37
CA CYS A 67 -0.57 -0.59 6.12
C CYS A 67 -0.92 0.21 7.39
N GLY A 68 -1.31 -0.43 8.49
CA GLY A 68 -1.65 0.25 9.75
C GLY A 68 -2.91 1.10 9.66
N VAL A 69 -3.87 0.72 8.81
CA VAL A 69 -5.19 1.36 8.81
C VAL A 69 -5.93 1.04 10.11
N ASN A 70 -6.86 1.88 10.55
CA ASN A 70 -7.75 1.57 11.70
C ASN A 70 -8.50 0.23 11.44
N ASP A 71 -8.38 -0.72 12.36
CA ASP A 71 -8.90 -2.08 12.29
C ASP A 71 -10.32 -2.24 12.85
N ASP A 72 -10.91 -1.18 13.40
CA ASP A 72 -12.28 -1.20 13.91
C ASP A 72 -13.29 -1.33 12.76
N PRO A 73 -14.04 -2.44 12.67
CA PRO A 73 -15.06 -2.64 11.63
C PRO A 73 -16.25 -1.67 11.75
N ALA A 74 -16.41 -1.00 12.90
CA ALA A 74 -17.40 0.05 13.09
C ALA A 74 -16.96 1.41 12.55
N HIS A 75 -15.65 1.62 12.29
CA HIS A 75 -15.14 2.84 11.68
C HIS A 75 -15.40 2.85 10.16
N ARG A 76 -16.60 3.30 9.78
CA ARG A 76 -17.11 3.15 8.40
C ARG A 76 -17.02 4.38 7.51
N ALA A 77 -16.68 5.56 8.04
CA ALA A 77 -16.65 6.81 7.31
C ALA A 77 -15.62 7.79 7.89
N GLY A 78 -15.24 8.80 7.10
CA GLY A 78 -14.24 9.80 7.46
C GLY A 78 -12.93 9.61 6.69
N GLN A 79 -11.85 10.17 7.21
CA GLN A 79 -10.52 10.03 6.61
C GLN A 79 -9.92 8.68 6.95
N ASP A 80 -9.26 8.03 5.99
CA ASP A 80 -8.46 6.85 6.27
C ASP A 80 -6.98 7.22 6.52
N THR A 81 -6.23 6.28 7.08
CA THR A 81 -4.84 6.46 7.47
C THR A 81 -3.93 5.39 6.88
N ILE A 82 -2.66 5.74 6.66
CA ILE A 82 -1.58 4.77 6.43
C ILE A 82 -0.50 5.04 7.47
N ASP A 83 -0.04 4.01 8.17
CA ASP A 83 1.02 4.15 9.17
C ASP A 83 2.37 4.48 8.47
N PRO A 84 2.98 5.64 8.80
CA PRO A 84 4.21 6.07 8.15
C PRO A 84 5.44 5.25 8.59
N GLU A 85 5.46 4.70 9.79
CA GLU A 85 6.58 3.87 10.26
C GLU A 85 6.55 2.49 9.60
N LEU A 86 5.36 1.86 9.50
CA LEU A 86 5.19 0.62 8.74
C LEU A 86 5.55 0.80 7.27
N THR A 87 5.23 1.97 6.71
CA THR A 87 5.63 2.33 5.34
C THR A 87 7.15 2.36 5.20
N VAL A 88 7.87 3.03 6.09
CA VAL A 88 9.34 3.09 6.03
C VAL A 88 9.96 1.70 6.27
N ASP A 89 9.43 0.91 7.19
CA ASP A 89 9.88 -0.49 7.39
C ASP A 89 9.70 -1.34 6.12
N ALA A 90 8.60 -1.16 5.39
CA ALA A 90 8.36 -1.84 4.12
C ALA A 90 9.36 -1.40 3.05
N LEU A 91 9.69 -0.11 2.99
CA LEU A 91 10.71 0.42 2.07
C LEU A 91 12.10 -0.15 2.39
N GLU A 92 12.46 -0.28 3.67
CA GLU A 92 13.73 -0.92 4.08
C GLU A 92 13.79 -2.40 3.66
N ARG A 93 12.68 -3.15 3.85
CA ARG A 93 12.57 -4.54 3.37
C ARG A 93 12.71 -4.64 1.86
N MET A 94 12.07 -3.74 1.11
CA MET A 94 12.16 -3.68 -0.35
C MET A 94 13.59 -3.35 -0.79
N ALA A 95 14.25 -2.38 -0.15
CA ALA A 95 15.63 -2.01 -0.44
C ALA A 95 16.58 -3.20 -0.24
N ALA A 96 16.38 -4.00 0.82
CA ALA A 96 17.14 -5.23 1.05
C ALA A 96 16.89 -6.29 -0.06
N ARG A 97 15.64 -6.46 -0.50
CA ARG A 97 15.30 -7.39 -1.60
C ARG A 97 15.90 -6.96 -2.95
N LEU A 98 15.85 -5.67 -3.26
CA LEU A 98 16.42 -5.10 -4.48
C LEU A 98 17.95 -5.21 -4.48
N ARG A 99 18.60 -4.99 -3.33
CA ARG A 99 20.06 -5.19 -3.19
C ARG A 99 20.48 -6.63 -3.51
N LYS A 100 19.70 -7.61 -3.05
CA LYS A 100 19.92 -9.03 -3.38
C LYS A 100 19.73 -9.29 -4.88
N ALA A 101 18.65 -8.76 -5.47
CA ALA A 101 18.38 -8.89 -6.91
C ALA A 101 19.54 -8.35 -7.76
N ALA A 102 20.04 -7.17 -7.42
CA ALA A 102 21.14 -6.52 -8.12
C ALA A 102 22.45 -7.33 -7.97
N GLY A 103 22.77 -7.78 -6.76
CA GLY A 103 23.94 -8.63 -6.52
C GLY A 103 23.91 -9.95 -7.29
N ALA A 104 22.72 -10.56 -7.41
CA ALA A 104 22.49 -11.78 -8.16
C ALA A 104 22.24 -11.56 -9.67
N ARG A 105 22.19 -10.30 -10.14
CA ARG A 105 21.83 -9.93 -11.53
C ARG A 105 20.49 -10.52 -11.98
N GLU A 106 19.51 -10.55 -11.09
CA GLU A 106 18.16 -10.99 -11.40
C GLU A 106 17.46 -10.01 -12.36
N ARG A 107 16.52 -10.52 -13.15
CA ARG A 107 15.61 -9.69 -13.96
C ARG A 107 14.51 -9.14 -13.05
N VAL A 108 14.29 -7.83 -13.11
CA VAL A 108 13.25 -7.14 -12.32
C VAL A 108 12.28 -6.46 -13.27
N LEU A 109 10.98 -6.75 -13.12
CA LEU A 109 9.90 -6.06 -13.83
C LEU A 109 9.39 -4.91 -12.95
N PHE A 110 9.36 -3.70 -13.51
CA PHE A 110 8.66 -2.55 -12.96
C PHE A 110 7.45 -2.23 -13.83
N ALA A 111 6.28 -2.08 -13.22
CA ALA A 111 5.04 -1.72 -13.90
C ALA A 111 4.25 -0.68 -13.08
N THR A 112 3.46 0.15 -13.76
CA THR A 112 2.52 1.10 -13.13
C THR A 112 1.18 1.01 -13.84
N GLY A 113 0.09 1.15 -13.08
CA GLY A 113 -1.26 1.34 -13.62
C GLY A 113 -1.64 2.82 -13.77
N HIS A 114 -0.76 3.75 -13.39
CA HIS A 114 -1.02 5.18 -13.51
C HIS A 114 -1.03 5.59 -15.00
N PRO A 115 -1.89 6.54 -15.43
CA PRO A 115 -1.85 7.05 -16.81
C PRO A 115 -0.51 7.69 -17.20
N GLY A 116 0.27 8.13 -16.21
CA GLY A 116 1.63 8.63 -16.39
C GLY A 116 2.62 7.46 -16.40
N GLY A 117 3.66 7.57 -17.22
CA GLY A 117 4.74 6.59 -17.26
C GLY A 117 5.45 6.42 -15.90
N LEU A 118 6.14 5.30 -15.74
CA LEU A 118 7.01 5.02 -14.57
C LEU A 118 8.21 5.96 -14.46
N LEU A 119 8.67 6.45 -15.60
CA LEU A 119 9.74 7.40 -15.76
C LEU A 119 9.16 8.58 -16.54
N ASP A 120 9.66 9.77 -16.27
CA ASP A 120 9.38 10.93 -17.10
C ASP A 120 9.75 10.60 -18.56
N VAL A 121 8.81 10.83 -19.47
CA VAL A 121 9.01 10.78 -20.92
C VAL A 121 9.15 12.19 -21.49
#